data_AF-A0A8T3XGF5-F1
#
_entry.id   AF-A0A8T3XGF5-F1
#
_cell.length_a   1.000
_cell.length_b   1.000
_cell.length_c   1.000
_cell.angle_alpha   90.00
_cell.angle_beta   90.00
_cell.angle_gamma   90.00
#
_symmetry.space_group_name_H-M   'P 1'
#
loop_
_entity.id
_entity.type
_entity.pdbx_description
1 polymer ?
#
loop_
_entity_poly.entity_id
_entity_poly.type
_entity_poly.pdbx_seq_one_letter_code
_entity_poly.pdbx_strand_id
1 'polypeptide(L)'
;MMVHLAVVSVTTVIFGIASLLLISRARNRLSEGSIRRYMDNFAICLAFIVIFSVWQTARSLFRINIDVEGLATYPEYIFVVFAYIAFIVASYRVLKIGEEFGFKEDGRKIQQLIREKKVKKSKK
;
A
#
# COMPACT_ATOMS: atom_id res chain seq x y z
N MET A 1 24.64 1.49 -18.95
CA MET A 1 24.10 0.88 -17.71
C MET A 1 23.72 1.91 -16.65
N MET A 2 24.58 2.89 -16.31
CA MET A 2 24.27 3.89 -15.26
C MET A 2 23.09 4.83 -15.56
N VAL A 3 22.87 5.21 -16.82
CA VAL A 3 21.73 6.09 -17.20
C VAL A 3 20.39 5.41 -16.89
N HIS A 4 20.28 4.09 -17.09
CA HIS A 4 19.05 3.36 -16.81
C HIS A 4 18.72 3.35 -15.31
N LEU A 5 19.73 3.20 -14.44
CA LEU A 5 19.53 3.22 -12.98
C LEU A 5 19.08 4.60 -12.49
N ALA A 6 19.72 5.67 -12.99
CA ALA A 6 19.32 7.04 -12.66
C ALA A 6 17.88 7.32 -13.13
N VAL A 7 17.52 6.95 -14.37
CA VAL A 7 16.17 7.12 -14.91
C VAL A 7 15.13 6.33 -14.12
N VAL A 8 15.40 5.07 -13.77
CA VAL A 8 14.50 4.25 -12.95
C VAL A 8 14.31 4.85 -11.56
N SER A 9 15.39 5.33 -10.93
CA SER A 9 15.33 5.94 -9.60
C SER A 9 14.51 7.24 -9.58
N VAL A 10 14.75 8.13 -10.55
CA VAL A 10 14.03 9.41 -10.69
C VAL A 10 12.55 9.17 -11.02
N THR A 11 12.24 8.27 -11.96
CA THR A 11 10.84 7.95 -12.28
C THR A 11 10.11 7.37 -11.08
N THR A 12 10.75 6.48 -10.31
CA THR A 12 10.19 5.92 -9.07
C THR A 12 9.85 7.00 -8.04
N VAL A 13 10.72 8.00 -7.86
CA VAL A 13 10.46 9.14 -6.97
C VAL A 13 9.25 9.96 -7.46
N ILE A 14 9.17 10.28 -8.75
CA ILE A 14 8.06 11.05 -9.33
C ILE A 14 6.73 10.33 -9.11
N PHE A 15 6.66 9.03 -9.46
CA PHE A 15 5.45 8.24 -9.27
C PHE A 15 5.09 8.09 -7.78
N GLY A 16 6.08 7.88 -6.92
CA GLY A 16 5.85 7.76 -5.48
C GLY A 16 5.27 9.04 -4.86
N ILE A 17 5.80 10.22 -5.23
CA ILE A 17 5.25 11.51 -4.79
C ILE A 17 3.83 11.71 -5.34
N ALA A 18 3.62 11.43 -6.63
CA ALA A 18 2.29 11.55 -7.24
C ALA A 18 1.26 10.64 -6.55
N SER A 19 1.66 9.40 -6.22
CA SER A 19 0.83 8.46 -5.46
C SER A 19 0.49 8.98 -4.06
N LEU A 20 1.44 9.59 -3.34
CA LEU A 20 1.16 10.21 -2.03
C LEU A 20 0.14 11.34 -2.13
N LEU A 21 0.26 12.20 -3.15
CA LEU A 21 -0.70 13.28 -3.40
C LEU A 21 -2.11 12.74 -3.69
N LEU A 22 -2.21 11.69 -4.52
CA LEU A 22 -3.48 11.04 -4.82
C LEU A 22 -4.11 10.41 -3.58
N ILE A 23 -3.33 9.71 -2.76
CA ILE A 23 -3.80 9.10 -1.51
C ILE A 23 -4.28 10.18 -0.55
N SER A 24 -3.53 11.27 -0.39
CA SER A 24 -3.94 12.41 0.46
C SER A 24 -5.27 13.00 -0.01
N ARG A 25 -5.43 13.22 -1.33
CA ARG A 25 -6.67 13.73 -1.91
C ARG A 25 -7.84 12.76 -1.74
N ALA A 26 -7.62 11.47 -1.94
CA ALA A 26 -8.66 10.45 -1.77
C ALA A 26 -9.04 10.27 -0.29
N ARG A 27 -8.07 10.34 0.64
CA ARG A 27 -8.32 10.31 2.08
C ARG A 27 -9.25 11.43 2.53
N ASN A 28 -9.02 12.65 2.04
CA ASN A 28 -9.84 13.81 2.40
C ASN A 28 -11.30 13.70 1.91
N ARG A 29 -11.60 12.75 1.02
CA ARG A 29 -12.97 12.44 0.57
C ARG A 29 -13.65 11.33 1.37
N LEU A 30 -12.92 10.68 2.26
CA LEU A 30 -13.46 9.60 3.08
C LEU A 30 -13.95 10.12 4.43
N SER A 31 -15.12 9.65 4.83
CA SER A 31 -15.59 9.75 6.20
C SER A 31 -14.66 9.01 7.17
N GLU A 32 -14.73 9.36 8.45
CA GLU A 32 -14.01 8.62 9.47
C GLU A 32 -14.52 7.17 9.53
N GLY A 33 -13.60 6.22 9.38
CA GLY A 33 -13.92 4.80 9.28
C GLY A 33 -12.72 3.94 8.94
N SER A 34 -12.94 2.64 8.80
CA SER A 34 -11.88 1.65 8.56
C SER A 34 -11.12 1.88 7.26
N ILE A 35 -11.79 2.34 6.20
CA ILE A 35 -11.16 2.68 4.91
C ILE A 35 -10.21 3.87 5.05
N ARG A 36 -10.60 4.93 5.76
CA ARG A 36 -9.74 6.10 5.99
C ARG A 36 -8.49 5.72 6.79
N ARG A 37 -8.65 4.90 7.83
CA ARG A 37 -7.52 4.35 8.62
C ARG A 37 -6.62 3.44 7.79
N TYR A 38 -7.16 2.63 6.89
CA TYR A 38 -6.37 1.86 5.95
C TYR A 38 -5.52 2.78 5.05
N MET A 39 -6.14 3.82 4.49
CA MET A 39 -5.45 4.78 3.64
C MET A 39 -4.34 5.53 4.38
N ASP A 40 -4.51 5.86 5.65
CA ASP A 40 -3.45 6.45 6.47
C ASP A 40 -2.25 5.49 6.63
N ASN A 41 -2.50 4.22 6.96
CA ASN A 41 -1.44 3.21 7.08
C ASN A 41 -0.74 2.97 5.73
N PHE A 42 -1.50 2.93 4.64
CA PHE A 42 -0.97 2.80 3.29
C PHE A 42 -0.13 4.02 2.87
N ALA A 43 -0.55 5.23 3.24
CA ALA A 43 0.23 6.46 3.00
C ALA A 43 1.58 6.44 3.73
N ILE A 44 1.60 5.98 4.99
CA ILE A 44 2.85 5.81 5.77
C ILE A 44 3.79 4.82 5.08
N CYS A 45 3.24 3.69 4.62
CA CYS A 45 3.97 2.68 3.84
C CYS A 45 4.63 3.31 2.62
N LEU A 46 3.84 4.03 1.84
CA LEU A 46 4.31 4.68 0.62
C LEU A 46 5.35 5.77 0.92
N ALA A 47 5.19 6.51 2.02
CA ALA A 47 6.15 7.52 2.44
C ALA A 47 7.54 6.91 2.71
N PHE A 48 7.61 5.76 3.41
CA PHE A 48 8.87 5.05 3.61
C PHE A 48 9.51 4.61 2.29
N ILE A 49 8.72 4.10 1.35
CA ILE A 49 9.21 3.70 0.01
C ILE A 49 9.73 4.90 -0.78
N VAL A 50 9.04 6.04 -0.70
CA VAL A 50 9.47 7.29 -1.35
C VAL A 50 10.78 7.78 -0.75
N ILE A 51 10.91 7.80 0.58
CA ILE A 51 12.14 8.20 1.28
C ILE A 51 13.30 7.29 0.85
N PHE A 52 13.08 5.98 0.84
CA PHE A 52 14.04 5.00 0.34
C PHE A 52 14.46 5.30 -1.12
N SER A 53 13.48 5.56 -1.99
CA SER A 53 13.73 5.84 -3.42
C SER A 53 14.50 7.14 -3.62
N VAL A 54 14.19 8.19 -2.85
CA VAL A 54 14.92 9.47 -2.86
C VAL A 54 16.35 9.27 -2.40
N TRP A 55 16.56 8.50 -1.31
CA TRP A 55 17.88 8.18 -0.80
C TRP A 55 18.73 7.42 -1.84
N GLN A 56 18.16 6.39 -2.46
CA GLN A 56 18.84 5.62 -3.51
C GLN A 56 19.18 6.49 -4.73
N THR A 57 18.26 7.37 -5.14
CA THR A 57 18.48 8.33 -6.22
C THR A 57 19.64 9.28 -5.89
N ALA A 58 19.65 9.86 -4.67
CA ALA A 58 20.72 10.74 -4.22
C ALA A 58 22.08 10.02 -4.22
N ARG A 59 22.15 8.79 -3.67
CA ARG A 59 23.38 7.99 -3.66
C ARG A 59 23.89 7.71 -5.08
N SER A 60 22.98 7.39 -6.01
CA SER A 60 23.32 7.14 -7.42
C SER A 60 23.82 8.39 -8.14
N LEU A 61 23.26 9.57 -7.84
CA LEU A 61 23.64 10.84 -8.50
C LEU A 61 24.95 11.41 -7.94
N PHE A 62 25.12 11.38 -6.62
CA PHE A 62 26.31 11.92 -5.96
C PHE A 62 27.50 10.95 -5.92
N ARG A 63 27.36 9.75 -6.49
CA ARG A 63 28.40 8.69 -6.52
C ARG A 63 29.03 8.48 -5.14
N ILE A 64 28.20 8.48 -4.10
CA ILE A 64 28.66 8.28 -2.73
C ILE A 64 29.01 6.79 -2.57
N ASN A 65 30.25 6.45 -2.95
CA ASN A 65 30.87 5.17 -2.66
C ASN A 65 31.26 5.18 -1.19
N ILE A 66 30.35 4.73 -0.33
CA ILE A 66 30.70 4.43 1.05
C ILE A 66 31.33 3.04 1.03
N ASP A 67 32.66 3.00 1.01
CA ASP A 67 33.41 1.76 1.20
C ASP A 67 33.05 1.13 2.55
N VAL A 68 32.92 -0.18 2.52
CA VAL A 68 32.08 -0.98 3.40
C VAL A 68 32.90 -1.51 4.56
N GLU A 69 32.52 -1.20 5.81
CA GLU A 69 32.93 -2.05 6.95
C GLU A 69 32.04 -1.98 8.20
N GLY A 70 30.86 -1.34 8.14
CA GLY A 70 30.00 -1.18 9.31
C GLY A 70 28.57 -1.65 9.09
N LEU A 71 28.04 -2.43 10.03
CA LEU A 71 26.60 -2.74 10.18
C LEU A 71 25.68 -1.48 10.22
N ALA A 72 26.26 -0.28 10.32
CA ALA A 72 25.58 1.02 10.34
C ALA A 72 25.45 1.71 8.96
N THR A 73 25.99 1.14 7.87
CA THR A 73 26.27 1.90 6.64
C THR A 73 25.13 1.97 5.60
N TYR A 74 23.98 1.36 5.88
CA TYR A 74 22.88 1.27 4.90
C TYR A 74 21.53 1.65 5.52
N PRO A 75 21.29 2.95 5.77
CA PRO A 75 19.99 3.44 6.25
C PRO A 75 18.83 3.03 5.34
N GLU A 76 19.11 2.73 4.07
CA GLU A 76 18.17 2.18 3.10
C GLU A 76 17.49 0.88 3.55
N TYR A 77 18.19 -0.06 4.19
CA TYR A 77 17.57 -1.30 4.68
C TYR A 77 16.65 -1.04 5.88
N ILE A 78 16.96 -0.03 6.71
CA ILE A 78 16.10 0.39 7.82
C ILE A 78 14.75 0.87 7.27
N PHE A 79 14.76 1.71 6.23
CA PHE A 79 13.52 2.17 5.58
C PHE A 79 12.71 1.03 4.97
N VAL A 80 13.37 0.03 4.39
CA VAL A 80 12.71 -1.17 3.84
C VAL A 80 12.04 -1.99 4.94
N VAL A 81 12.71 -2.19 6.08
CA VAL A 81 12.12 -2.90 7.24
C VAL A 81 10.88 -2.16 7.74
N PHE A 82 10.94 -0.84 7.90
CA PHE A 82 9.77 -0.05 8.30
C PHE A 82 8.64 -0.09 7.26
N ALA A 83 8.96 -0.10 5.96
CA ALA A 83 7.96 -0.28 4.92
C ALA A 83 7.27 -1.64 5.04
N TYR A 84 8.00 -2.73 5.30
CA TYR A 84 7.39 -4.05 5.51
C TYR A 84 6.50 -4.10 6.75
N ILE A 85 6.94 -3.49 7.86
CA ILE A 85 6.11 -3.40 9.08
C ILE A 85 4.81 -2.63 8.79
N ALA A 86 4.90 -1.51 8.10
CA ALA A 86 3.73 -0.74 7.69
C ALA A 86 2.81 -1.53 6.74
N PHE A 87 3.37 -2.37 5.86
CA PHE A 87 2.58 -3.24 4.98
C PHE A 87 1.81 -4.29 5.76
N ILE A 88 2.42 -4.91 6.77
CA ILE A 88 1.74 -5.86 7.65
C ILE A 88 0.52 -5.19 8.32
N VAL A 89 0.69 -3.97 8.84
CA VAL A 89 -0.41 -3.20 9.44
C VAL A 89 -1.49 -2.86 8.41
N ALA A 90 -1.10 -2.43 7.21
CA ALA A 90 -2.04 -2.13 6.13
C ALA A 90 -2.83 -3.38 5.71
N SER A 91 -2.17 -4.53 5.56
CA SER A 91 -2.81 -5.81 5.23
C SER A 91 -3.80 -6.26 6.30
N TYR A 92 -3.47 -6.08 7.58
CA TYR A 92 -4.41 -6.35 8.67
C TYR A 92 -5.66 -5.47 8.61
N ARG A 93 -5.52 -4.20 8.19
CA ARG A 93 -6.67 -3.31 7.97
C ARG A 93 -7.53 -3.73 6.79
N VAL A 94 -6.93 -4.25 5.71
CA VAL A 94 -7.69 -4.82 4.59
C VAL A 94 -8.52 -6.01 5.04
N LEU A 95 -7.96 -6.88 5.91
CA LEU A 95 -8.71 -7.98 6.50
C LEU A 95 -9.93 -7.47 7.27
N LYS A 96 -9.76 -6.44 8.12
CA LYS A 96 -10.86 -5.80 8.85
C LYS A 96 -11.93 -5.20 7.94
N ILE A 97 -11.53 -4.51 6.87
CA ILE A 97 -12.48 -4.00 5.85
C ILE A 97 -13.20 -5.18 5.18
N GLY A 98 -12.50 -6.27 4.90
CA GLY A 98 -13.09 -7.50 4.38
C GLY A 98 -14.07 -8.16 5.34
N GLU A 99 -13.89 -8.04 6.65
CA GLU A 99 -14.86 -8.50 7.66
C GLU A 99 -16.09 -7.57 7.72
N GLU A 100 -15.87 -6.25 7.66
CA GLU A 100 -16.94 -5.23 7.76
C GLU A 100 -17.81 -5.12 6.49
N PHE A 101 -17.20 -5.23 5.31
CA PHE A 101 -17.86 -5.03 4.02
C PHE A 101 -17.91 -6.30 3.16
N GLY A 102 -17.14 -7.33 3.51
CA GLY A 102 -17.20 -8.62 2.84
C GLY A 102 -18.40 -9.40 3.35
N PHE A 103 -19.54 -9.21 2.69
CA PHE A 103 -20.77 -9.99 2.82
C PHE A 103 -20.56 -11.46 2.40
N LYS A 104 -19.51 -12.15 2.84
CA LYS A 104 -19.25 -13.54 2.47
C LYS A 104 -20.28 -14.46 3.13
N GLU A 105 -20.68 -14.16 4.37
CA GLU A 105 -21.76 -14.86 5.07
C GLU A 105 -23.14 -14.33 4.68
N ASP A 106 -23.31 -13.00 4.64
CA ASP A 106 -24.60 -12.39 4.30
C ASP A 106 -24.96 -12.55 2.82
N GLY A 107 -23.98 -12.47 1.92
CA GLY A 107 -24.16 -12.76 0.49
C GLY A 107 -24.52 -14.21 0.24
N ARG A 108 -23.99 -15.16 1.04
CA ARG A 108 -24.41 -16.57 1.00
C ARG A 108 -25.86 -16.74 1.45
N LYS A 109 -26.27 -16.08 2.53
CA LYS A 109 -27.67 -16.09 3.01
C LYS A 109 -28.62 -15.47 1.97
N ILE A 110 -28.27 -14.33 1.38
CA ILE A 110 -29.05 -13.68 0.32
C ILE A 110 -29.15 -14.59 -0.92
N GLN A 111 -28.06 -15.24 -1.31
CA GLN A 111 -28.05 -16.15 -2.46
C GLN A 111 -28.91 -17.40 -2.20
N GLN A 112 -28.90 -17.94 -0.97
CA GLN A 112 -29.80 -19.02 -0.56
C GLN A 112 -31.27 -18.58 -0.62
N LEU A 113 -31.62 -17.41 -0.06
CA LEU A 113 -32.97 -16.87 -0.09
C LEU A 113 -33.49 -16.62 -1.52
N ILE A 114 -32.62 -16.14 -2.43
CA ILE A 114 -32.95 -15.96 -3.85
C ILE A 114 -33.20 -17.31 -4.53
N ARG A 115 -32.38 -18.33 -4.22
CA ARG A 115 -32.50 -19.66 -4.80
C ARG A 115 -33.78 -20.36 -4.33
N GLU A 116 -34.12 -20.25 -3.04
CA GLU A 116 -35.38 -20.77 -2.48
C GLU A 116 -36.62 -20.09 -3.08
N LYS A 117 -36.58 -18.76 -3.25
CA LYS A 117 -37.67 -18.02 -3.93
C LYS A 117 -37.86 -18.46 -5.38
N LYS A 118 -36.77 -18.69 -6.14
CA LYS A 118 -36.86 -19.20 -7.53
C LYS A 118 -37.46 -20.61 -7.59
N VAL A 119 -37.05 -21.51 -6.68
CA VAL A 119 -37.59 -22.88 -6.64
C VAL A 119 -39.08 -22.90 -6.27
N LYS A 120 -39.51 -22.08 -5.30
CA LYS A 120 -40.94 -21.95 -4.95
C LYS A 120 -41.78 -21.36 -6.09
N LYS A 121 -41.22 -20.46 -6.89
CA LYS A 121 -41.91 -19.84 -8.05
C LYS A 121 -41.99 -20.76 -9.28
N SER A 122 -41.14 -21.78 -9.35
CA SER A 122 -41.14 -22.78 -10.44
C SER A 122 -42.05 -23.99 -10.16
N LYS A 123 -42.51 -24.16 -8.91
CA LYS A 123 -43.42 -25.23 -8.48
C LYS A 123 -44.89 -24.78 -8.40
N LYS A 124 -45.17 -23.54 -8.77
CA LYS A 124 -46.49 -22.91 -8.75
C LYS A 124 -46.85 -22.52 -10.17
#